data_AF-A0A9W9ZK34-F1
#
_entry.id   AF-A0A9W9ZK34-F1
#
_cell.length_a   1.000
_cell.length_b   1.000
_cell.length_c   1.000
_cell.angle_alpha   90.00
_cell.angle_beta   90.00
_cell.angle_gamma   90.00
#
_symmetry.space_group_name_H-M   'P 1'
#
loop_
_entity.id
_entity.type
_entity.pdbx_description
1 polymer ?
#
loop_
_entity_poly.entity_id
_entity_poly.type
_entity_poly.pdbx_seq_one_letter_code
_entity_poly.pdbx_strand_id
1 'polypeptide(L)'
;MTFRAVSKEATKLTISFSKPPAPSADELQCLLTGFETTVIAMLTIFRSLPMSQGKNLHKKLEESVLTVVEDCQVLATSFIKEGCSSVATAKTQSTGTLWEHCDGFQHLPKDNKQAVLAVLRCSSELIKDALNELDEAQKVMDVMVKMMMMMMIQSQVSRAGQAKTNCWSLPVLD
;
A
#
# COMPACT_ATOMS: atom_id res chain seq x y z
N MET A 1 12.46 18.95 -8.22
CA MET A 1 12.32 20.24 -7.48
C MET A 1 10.87 20.57 -7.17
N THR A 2 9.91 20.27 -8.05
CA THR A 2 8.48 20.60 -7.86
C THR A 2 7.75 19.74 -6.83
N PHE A 3 7.95 18.42 -6.77
CA PHE A 3 7.37 17.56 -5.72
C PHE A 3 7.74 18.06 -4.31
N ARG A 4 9.03 18.35 -4.09
CA ARG A 4 9.50 18.96 -2.85
C ARG A 4 8.89 20.35 -2.59
N ALA A 5 8.61 21.13 -3.63
CA ALA A 5 7.96 22.43 -3.46
C ALA A 5 6.51 22.27 -3.00
N VAL A 6 5.75 21.33 -3.60
CA VAL A 6 4.39 20.98 -3.19
C VAL A 6 4.37 20.55 -1.72
N SER A 7 5.25 19.61 -1.32
CA SER A 7 5.36 19.15 0.06
C SER A 7 5.71 20.29 1.04
N LYS A 8 6.58 21.23 0.64
CA LYS A 8 6.92 22.41 1.46
C LYS A 8 5.75 23.38 1.62
N GLU A 9 5.03 23.70 0.55
CA GLU A 9 3.87 24.59 0.62
C GLU A 9 2.72 23.96 1.42
N ALA A 10 2.50 22.65 1.27
CA ALA A 10 1.57 21.91 2.12
C ALA A 10 1.92 22.01 3.60
N THR A 11 3.19 21.83 3.96
CA THR A 11 3.66 21.98 5.34
C THR A 11 3.46 23.40 5.87
N LYS A 12 3.78 24.42 5.07
CA LYS A 12 3.54 25.81 5.46
C LYS A 12 2.06 26.03 5.76
N LEU A 13 1.18 25.60 4.86
CA LEU A 13 -0.26 25.70 5.03
C LEU A 13 -0.72 25.00 6.32
N THR A 14 -0.27 23.77 6.58
CA THR A 14 -0.65 23.04 7.80
C THR A 14 -0.11 23.69 9.08
N ILE A 15 1.15 24.13 9.08
CA ILE A 15 1.77 24.79 10.25
C ILE A 15 1.10 26.13 10.56
N SER A 16 0.74 26.93 9.54
CA SER A 16 0.08 28.22 9.74
C SER A 16 -1.24 28.11 10.51
N PHE A 17 -1.92 26.97 10.44
CA PHE A 17 -3.14 26.73 11.21
C PHE A 17 -2.91 25.95 12.51
N SER A 18 -1.69 25.48 12.77
CA SER A 18 -1.39 24.61 13.92
C SER A 18 -1.25 25.37 15.25
N LYS A 19 -1.12 26.70 15.20
CA LYS A 19 -0.94 27.55 16.37
C LYS A 19 -1.77 28.84 16.23
N PRO A 20 -2.37 29.36 17.32
CA PRO A 20 -2.99 30.67 17.29
C PRO A 20 -1.95 31.80 17.22
N PRO A 21 -2.31 32.96 16.65
CA PRO A 21 -3.57 33.24 15.94
C PRO A 21 -3.63 32.55 14.58
N ALA A 22 -4.84 32.25 14.11
CA ALA A 22 -5.05 31.77 12.74
C ALA A 22 -4.60 32.82 11.72
N PRO A 23 -4.19 32.41 10.50
CA PRO A 23 -3.74 33.35 9.48
C PRO A 23 -4.88 34.30 9.07
N SER A 24 -4.53 35.55 8.79
CA SER A 24 -5.44 36.53 8.20
C SER A 24 -5.90 36.09 6.79
N ALA A 25 -6.94 36.73 6.27
CA ALA A 25 -7.45 36.42 4.93
C ALA A 25 -6.37 36.61 3.84
N ASP A 26 -5.57 37.67 3.93
CA ASP A 26 -4.50 37.96 2.97
C ASP A 26 -3.35 36.93 3.07
N GLU A 27 -2.97 36.56 4.29
CA GLU A 27 -1.96 35.51 4.52
C GLU A 27 -2.45 34.15 4.01
N LEU A 28 -3.71 33.81 4.26
CA LEU A 28 -4.32 32.58 3.77
C LEU A 28 -4.36 32.55 2.23
N GLN A 29 -4.78 33.64 1.61
CA GLN A 29 -4.78 33.75 0.15
C GLN A 29 -3.38 33.56 -0.43
N CYS A 30 -2.36 34.16 0.20
CA CYS A 30 -0.97 33.99 -0.20
C CYS A 30 -0.50 32.52 -0.08
N LEU A 31 -0.81 31.85 1.03
CA LEU A 31 -0.47 30.43 1.26
C LEU A 31 -1.14 29.51 0.24
N LEU A 32 -2.44 29.70 -0.03
CA LEU A 32 -3.19 28.92 -1.00
C LEU A 32 -2.67 29.13 -2.42
N THR A 33 -2.37 30.39 -2.78
CA THR A 33 -1.80 30.72 -4.11
C THR A 33 -0.42 30.07 -4.29
N GLY A 34 0.42 30.09 -3.25
CA GLY A 34 1.72 29.42 -3.27
C GLY A 34 1.57 27.91 -3.48
N PHE A 35 0.69 27.27 -2.72
CA PHE A 35 0.38 25.85 -2.85
C PHE A 35 -0.12 25.49 -4.26
N GLU A 36 -1.17 26.16 -4.74
CA GLU A 36 -1.73 25.94 -6.08
C GLU A 36 -0.66 26.13 -7.18
N THR A 37 0.14 27.19 -7.10
CA THR A 37 1.21 27.48 -8.06
C THR A 37 2.21 26.33 -8.13
N THR A 38 2.60 25.73 -7.00
CA THR A 38 3.53 24.59 -7.01
C THR A 38 2.93 23.34 -7.62
N VAL A 39 1.63 23.08 -7.41
CA VAL A 39 0.92 21.96 -8.03
C VAL A 39 0.82 22.16 -9.55
N ILE A 40 0.47 23.36 -10.01
CA ILE A 40 0.44 23.71 -11.44
C ILE A 40 1.82 23.57 -12.07
N ALA A 41 2.88 24.03 -11.39
CA ALA A 41 4.24 23.88 -11.89
C ALA A 41 4.65 22.41 -12.02
N MET A 42 4.28 21.56 -11.06
CA MET A 42 4.52 20.12 -11.13
C MET A 42 3.84 19.50 -12.36
N LEU A 43 2.56 19.78 -12.56
CA LEU A 43 1.78 19.30 -13.71
C LEU A 43 2.35 19.80 -15.04
N THR A 44 2.76 21.06 -15.10
CA THR A 44 3.34 21.68 -16.29
C THR A 44 4.66 21.00 -16.68
N ILE A 45 5.53 20.71 -15.70
CA ILE A 45 6.78 19.98 -15.95
C ILE A 45 6.51 18.55 -16.40
N PHE A 46 5.55 17.85 -15.80
CA PHE A 46 5.19 16.51 -16.26
C PHE A 46 4.67 16.54 -17.71
N ARG A 47 3.77 17.46 -18.03
CA ARG A 47 3.18 17.60 -19.37
C ARG A 47 4.19 18.05 -20.42
N SER A 48 5.30 18.67 -20.03
CA SER A 48 6.37 19.06 -20.96
C SER A 48 7.32 17.91 -21.30
N LEU A 49 7.22 16.75 -20.63
CA LEU A 49 8.03 15.58 -20.94
C LEU A 49 7.67 15.03 -22.32
N PRO A 50 8.61 14.93 -23.29
CA PRO A 50 8.30 14.39 -24.60
C PRO A 50 7.95 12.89 -24.54
N MET A 51 6.95 12.45 -25.30
CA MET A 51 6.60 11.02 -25.41
C MET A 51 7.74 10.15 -25.94
N SER A 52 8.68 10.74 -26.69
CA SER A 52 9.89 10.08 -27.18
C SER A 52 10.82 9.61 -26.05
N GLN A 53 10.67 10.13 -24.83
CA GLN A 53 11.42 9.67 -23.66
C GLN A 53 10.99 8.26 -23.18
N GLY A 54 9.85 7.77 -23.66
CA GLY A 54 9.42 6.38 -23.52
C GLY A 54 8.17 6.19 -22.66
N LYS A 55 7.33 5.24 -23.07
CA LYS A 55 5.98 5.04 -22.52
C LYS A 55 5.97 4.59 -21.05
N ASN A 56 6.92 3.76 -20.62
CA ASN A 56 6.95 3.27 -19.24
C ASN A 56 7.41 4.35 -18.27
N LEU A 57 8.35 5.20 -18.69
CA LEU A 57 8.74 6.38 -17.91
C LEU A 57 7.54 7.32 -17.71
N HIS A 58 6.82 7.61 -18.80
CA HIS A 58 5.60 8.42 -18.77
C HIS A 58 4.57 7.85 -17.80
N LYS A 59 4.25 6.56 -17.94
CA LYS A 59 3.28 5.89 -17.07
C LYS A 59 3.67 6.00 -15.59
N LYS A 60 4.93 5.75 -15.25
CA LYS A 60 5.40 5.80 -13.84
C LYS A 60 5.38 7.22 -13.26
N LEU A 61 5.73 8.22 -14.06
CA LEU A 61 5.62 9.62 -13.65
C LEU A 61 4.17 10.05 -13.51
N GLU A 62 3.29 9.65 -14.44
CA GLU A 62 1.87 9.93 -14.40
C GLU A 62 1.21 9.37 -13.13
N GLU A 63 1.47 8.09 -12.82
CA GLU A 63 1.00 7.44 -11.58
C GLU A 63 1.41 8.27 -10.36
N SER A 64 2.69 8.65 -10.25
CA SER A 64 3.19 9.43 -9.10
C SER A 64 2.61 10.85 -9.04
N VAL A 65 2.48 11.53 -10.18
CA VAL A 65 1.86 12.86 -10.26
C VAL A 65 0.40 12.80 -9.84
N LEU A 66 -0.35 11.79 -10.30
CA LEU A 66 -1.75 11.61 -9.96
C LEU A 66 -1.93 11.39 -8.46
N THR A 67 -1.15 10.49 -7.85
CA THR A 67 -1.18 10.25 -6.40
C THR A 67 -0.92 11.53 -5.60
N VAL A 68 0.08 12.33 -5.98
CA VAL A 68 0.35 13.61 -5.30
C VAL A 68 -0.79 14.61 -5.46
N VAL A 69 -1.45 14.65 -6.63
CA VAL A 69 -2.63 15.53 -6.84
C VAL A 69 -3.82 15.08 -6.00
N GLU A 70 -4.05 13.76 -5.88
CA GLU A 70 -5.08 13.19 -5.02
C GLU A 70 -4.84 13.55 -3.54
N ASP A 71 -3.59 13.43 -3.06
CA ASP A 71 -3.22 13.85 -1.71
C ASP A 71 -3.43 15.35 -1.49
N CYS A 72 -3.08 16.18 -2.48
CA CYS A 72 -3.32 17.62 -2.43
C CYS A 72 -4.83 17.93 -2.32
N GLN A 73 -5.67 17.18 -3.03
CA GLN A 73 -7.12 17.29 -2.94
C GLN A 73 -7.63 16.87 -1.56
N VAL A 74 -7.11 15.76 -0.99
CA VAL A 74 -7.45 15.31 0.36
C VAL A 74 -7.09 16.37 1.40
N LEU A 75 -5.88 16.95 1.29
CA LEU A 75 -5.42 18.01 2.17
C LEU A 75 -6.34 19.24 2.05
N ALA A 76 -6.59 19.74 0.85
CA ALA A 76 -7.49 20.89 0.64
C ALA A 76 -8.90 20.64 1.18
N THR A 77 -9.44 19.44 0.97
CA THR A 77 -10.77 19.04 1.48
C THR A 77 -10.80 19.02 3.00
N SER A 78 -9.71 18.62 3.66
CA SER A 78 -9.62 18.65 5.13
C SER A 78 -9.70 20.08 5.70
N PHE A 79 -9.12 21.07 5.01
CA PHE A 79 -9.25 22.47 5.39
C PHE A 79 -10.68 23.00 5.22
N ILE A 80 -11.36 22.59 4.15
CA ILE A 80 -12.76 22.99 3.89
C ILE A 80 -13.71 22.40 4.94
N LYS A 81 -13.58 21.11 5.26
CA LYS A 81 -14.51 20.41 6.16
C LYS A 81 -14.33 20.76 7.62
N GLU A 82 -13.08 20.88 8.08
CA GLU A 82 -12.79 20.95 9.52
C GLU A 82 -12.41 22.35 10.00
N GLY A 83 -12.27 23.33 9.10
CA GLY A 83 -11.91 24.70 9.45
C GLY A 83 -10.57 24.80 10.18
N CYS A 84 -10.40 25.79 11.05
CA CYS A 84 -9.16 26.01 11.83
C CYS A 84 -9.03 25.10 13.08
N SER A 85 -10.09 24.42 13.48
CA SER A 85 -10.21 23.82 14.83
C SER A 85 -9.68 22.38 14.96
N SER A 86 -9.46 21.68 13.84
CA SER A 86 -9.06 20.25 13.81
C SER A 86 -7.59 20.01 13.41
N VAL A 87 -6.76 21.05 13.45
CA VAL A 87 -5.44 21.04 12.78
C VAL A 87 -4.47 19.99 13.35
N ALA A 88 -4.67 19.52 14.58
CA ALA A 88 -3.68 18.69 15.26
C ALA A 88 -3.55 17.26 14.67
N THR A 89 -4.65 16.61 14.27
CA THR A 89 -4.61 15.15 14.00
C THR A 89 -4.88 14.80 12.55
N ALA A 90 -6.00 15.23 11.96
CA ALA A 90 -6.37 14.86 10.60
C ALA A 90 -5.48 15.54 9.53
N LYS A 91 -5.11 16.81 9.75
CA LYS A 91 -4.25 17.56 8.82
C LYS A 91 -2.80 17.11 8.85
N THR A 92 -2.32 16.64 10.01
CA THR A 92 -0.97 16.05 10.15
C THR A 92 -0.86 14.75 9.34
N GLN A 93 -1.90 13.92 9.37
CA GLN A 93 -1.90 12.66 8.61
C GLN A 93 -1.90 12.92 7.10
N SER A 94 -2.81 13.76 6.57
CA SER A 94 -2.87 14.05 5.13
C SER A 94 -1.62 14.78 4.63
N THR A 95 -1.04 15.67 5.45
CA THR A 95 0.25 16.31 5.13
C THR A 95 1.40 15.30 5.14
N GLY A 96 1.39 14.33 6.06
CA GLY A 96 2.37 13.25 6.15
C GLY A 96 2.35 12.34 4.93
N THR A 97 1.16 11.87 4.51
CA THR A 97 0.99 11.07 3.30
C THR A 97 1.46 11.81 2.05
N LEU A 98 1.06 13.08 1.89
CA LEU A 98 1.55 13.93 0.80
C LEU A 98 3.07 14.06 0.81
N TRP A 99 3.68 14.18 1.99
CA TRP A 99 5.13 14.20 2.16
C TRP A 99 5.79 12.92 1.69
N GLU A 100 5.30 11.76 2.12
CA GLU A 100 5.84 10.45 1.75
C GLU A 100 5.79 10.25 0.23
N HIS A 101 4.67 10.57 -0.42
CA HIS A 101 4.56 10.47 -1.87
C HIS A 101 5.43 11.50 -2.61
N CYS A 102 5.60 12.70 -2.06
CA CYS A 102 6.54 13.69 -2.61
C CYS A 102 8.01 13.27 -2.45
N ASP A 103 8.37 12.62 -1.35
CA ASP A 103 9.72 12.10 -1.10
C ASP A 103 10.03 10.87 -1.97
N GLY A 104 9.00 10.09 -2.30
CA GLY A 104 9.05 9.00 -3.27
C GLY A 104 9.60 9.40 -4.65
N PHE A 105 9.55 10.70 -5.01
CA PHE A 105 10.09 11.22 -6.27
C PHE A 105 11.56 10.82 -6.50
N GLN A 106 12.39 10.77 -5.44
CA GLN A 106 13.81 10.43 -5.58
C GLN A 106 14.05 8.99 -6.06
N HIS A 107 13.05 8.12 -5.89
CA HIS A 107 13.07 6.71 -6.27
C HIS A 107 12.43 6.46 -7.65
N LEU A 108 11.87 7.48 -8.29
CA LEU A 108 11.27 7.34 -9.61
C LEU A 108 12.35 7.05 -10.68
N PRO A 109 12.01 6.25 -11.71
CA PRO A 109 12.93 5.97 -12.80
C PRO A 109 13.30 7.26 -13.54
N LYS A 110 14.59 7.44 -13.83
CA LYS A 110 15.09 8.64 -14.54
C LYS A 110 15.04 8.51 -16.05
N ASP A 111 14.88 7.30 -16.55
CA ASP A 111 14.81 6.97 -17.97
C ASP A 111 13.88 5.76 -18.18
N ASN A 112 13.49 5.53 -19.43
CA ASN A 112 12.57 4.44 -19.76
C ASN A 112 13.20 3.05 -19.57
N LYS A 113 14.53 2.92 -19.60
CA LYS A 113 15.19 1.64 -19.31
C LYS A 113 15.01 1.28 -17.83
N GLN A 114 15.23 2.23 -16.91
CA GLN A 114 14.97 2.04 -15.49
C GLN A 114 13.49 1.75 -15.23
N ALA A 115 12.57 2.44 -15.90
CA ALA A 115 11.14 2.18 -15.78
C ALA A 115 10.78 0.75 -16.21
N VAL A 116 11.31 0.28 -17.35
CA VAL A 116 11.10 -1.10 -17.82
C VAL A 116 11.73 -2.12 -16.86
N LEU A 117 12.93 -1.88 -16.36
CA LEU A 117 13.57 -2.75 -15.37
C LEU A 117 12.75 -2.86 -14.08
N ALA A 118 12.15 -1.77 -13.62
CA ALA A 118 11.27 -1.79 -12.46
C ALA A 118 10.02 -2.67 -12.70
N VAL A 119 9.41 -2.56 -13.88
CA VAL A 119 8.28 -3.42 -14.28
C VAL A 119 8.68 -4.89 -14.29
N LEU A 120 9.81 -5.23 -14.93
CA LEU A 120 10.29 -6.61 -15.01
C LEU A 120 10.63 -7.20 -13.64
N ARG A 121 11.22 -6.40 -12.74
CA ARG A 121 11.50 -6.82 -11.35
C ARG A 121 10.22 -7.13 -10.60
N CYS A 122 9.25 -6.21 -10.64
CA CYS A 122 7.95 -6.42 -10.00
C CYS A 122 7.24 -7.67 -10.53
N SER A 123 7.25 -7.88 -11.86
CA SER A 123 6.70 -9.13 -12.44
C SER A 123 7.46 -10.38 -11.97
N SER A 124 8.78 -10.31 -11.86
CA SER A 124 9.57 -11.44 -11.34
C SER A 124 9.29 -11.72 -9.87
N GLU A 125 9.05 -10.70 -9.05
CA GLU A 125 8.71 -10.85 -7.63
C GLU A 125 7.33 -11.49 -7.48
N LEU A 126 6.33 -11.02 -8.21
CA LEU A 126 4.98 -11.62 -8.20
C LEU A 126 4.99 -13.09 -8.61
N ILE A 127 5.79 -13.46 -9.63
CA ILE A 127 5.93 -14.86 -10.04
C ILE A 127 6.58 -15.70 -8.92
N LYS A 128 7.60 -15.16 -8.24
CA LYS A 128 8.25 -15.86 -7.11
C LYS A 128 7.29 -16.04 -5.95
N ASP A 129 6.51 -15.01 -5.61
CA ASP A 129 5.54 -15.08 -4.52
C ASP A 129 4.47 -16.14 -4.82
N ALA A 130 3.92 -16.15 -6.04
CA ALA A 130 2.97 -17.17 -6.46
C ALA A 130 3.55 -18.60 -6.43
N LEU A 131 4.82 -18.79 -6.81
CA LEU A 131 5.49 -20.09 -6.71
C LEU A 131 5.66 -20.53 -5.26
N ASN A 132 6.04 -19.61 -4.37
CA ASN A 132 6.16 -19.89 -2.95
C ASN A 132 4.79 -20.25 -2.33
N GLU A 133 3.72 -19.55 -2.70
CA GLU A 133 2.35 -19.86 -2.27
C GLU A 133 1.91 -21.28 -2.67
N LEU A 134 2.26 -21.73 -3.89
CA LEU A 134 1.97 -23.08 -4.36
C LEU A 134 2.76 -24.15 -3.59
N ASP A 135 4.05 -23.91 -3.32
CA ASP A 135 4.89 -24.83 -2.54
C ASP A 135 4.38 -24.98 -1.09
N GLU A 136 4.02 -23.86 -0.45
CA GLU A 136 3.42 -23.89 0.88
C GLU A 136 2.06 -24.58 0.89
N ALA A 137 1.20 -24.32 -0.10
CA ALA A 137 -0.08 -25.03 -0.23
C ALA A 137 0.11 -26.54 -0.40
N GLN A 138 1.10 -26.98 -1.18
CA GLN A 138 1.41 -28.39 -1.36
C GLN A 138 1.85 -29.05 -0.06
N LYS A 139 2.75 -28.42 0.70
CA LYS A 139 3.19 -28.92 2.02
C LYS A 139 2.02 -29.08 2.99
N VAL A 140 1.12 -28.09 3.01
CA VAL A 140 -0.08 -28.14 3.86
C VAL A 140 -0.98 -29.31 3.47
N MET A 141 -1.20 -29.54 2.17
CA MET A 141 -1.97 -30.69 1.69
C MET A 141 -1.32 -32.02 2.08
N ASP A 142 -0.01 -32.16 1.90
CA ASP A 142 0.72 -33.38 2.27
C ASP A 142 0.59 -33.71 3.77
N VAL A 143 0.66 -32.70 4.63
CA VAL A 143 0.46 -32.85 6.07
C VAL A 143 -0.98 -33.27 6.37
N MET A 144 -1.98 -32.64 5.76
CA MET A 144 -3.38 -33.00 5.94
C MET A 144 -3.66 -34.45 5.51
N VAL A 145 -3.17 -34.86 4.34
CA VAL A 145 -3.35 -36.23 3.82
C VAL A 145 -2.73 -37.26 4.76
N LYS A 146 -1.51 -37.02 5.25
CA LYS A 146 -0.86 -37.89 6.25
C LYS A 146 -1.67 -37.98 7.54
N MET A 147 -2.17 -36.85 8.02
CA MET A 147 -2.95 -36.78 9.26
C MET A 147 -4.29 -37.52 9.12
N MET A 148 -4.98 -37.37 7.99
CA MET A 148 -6.20 -38.13 7.67
C MET A 148 -5.93 -39.62 7.60
N MET A 149 -4.85 -40.04 6.93
CA MET A 149 -4.47 -41.44 6.84
C MET A 149 -4.15 -42.04 8.22
N MET A 150 -3.43 -41.30 9.07
CA MET A 150 -3.12 -41.74 10.44
C MET A 150 -4.38 -41.88 11.31
N MET A 151 -5.33 -40.94 11.22
CA MET A 151 -6.63 -41.04 11.91
C MET A 151 -7.46 -42.24 11.42
N MET A 152 -7.48 -42.51 10.11
CA MET A 152 -8.16 -43.69 9.57
C MET A 152 -7.53 -44.99 10.08
N ILE A 153 -6.20 -45.09 10.09
CA ILE A 153 -5.49 -46.27 10.61
C ILE A 153 -5.81 -46.47 12.09
N GLN A 154 -5.74 -45.41 12.92
CA GLN A 154 -6.09 -45.50 14.34
C GLN A 154 -7.54 -45.97 14.54
N SER A 155 -8.50 -45.44 13.77
CA SER A 155 -9.90 -45.88 13.81
C SER A 155 -10.08 -47.36 13.47
N GLN A 156 -9.33 -47.88 12.48
CA GLN A 156 -9.38 -49.30 12.13
C GLN A 156 -8.74 -50.18 13.21
N VAL A 157 -7.61 -49.75 13.79
CA VAL A 157 -6.94 -50.46 14.89
C VAL A 157 -7.84 -50.52 16.13
N SER A 158 -8.49 -49.41 16.51
CA SER A 158 -9.44 -49.39 17.63
C SER A 158 -10.62 -50.33 17.40
N ARG A 159 -11.19 -50.36 16.18
CA ARG A 159 -12.27 -51.29 15.81
C ARG A 159 -11.83 -52.75 15.87
N ALA A 160 -10.64 -53.08 15.37
CA ALA A 160 -10.09 -54.43 15.44
C ALA A 160 -9.79 -54.87 16.88
N GLY A 161 -9.35 -53.95 17.74
CA GLY A 161 -9.16 -54.18 19.17
C GLY A 161 -10.46 -54.53 19.90
N GLN A 162 -11.53 -53.76 19.66
CA GLN A 162 -12.86 -54.03 20.22
C GLN A 162 -13.46 -55.35 19.73
N ALA A 163 -13.25 -55.71 18.46
CA ALA A 163 -13.71 -56.99 17.93
C ALA A 163 -13.02 -58.19 18.61
N LYS A 164 -11.73 -58.08 18.91
CA LYS A 164 -11.00 -59.12 19.65
C LYS A 164 -11.51 -59.26 21.08
N THR A 165 -11.70 -58.18 21.84
CA THR A 165 -12.22 -58.26 23.22
C THR A 165 -13.61 -58.88 23.30
N ASN A 166 -14.47 -58.62 22.31
CA ASN A 166 -15.82 -59.20 22.27
C ASN A 166 -15.80 -60.71 21.96
N CYS A 167 -14.76 -61.20 21.26
CA CYS A 167 -14.64 -62.62 20.89
C CYS A 167 -14.19 -63.51 22.07
N TRP A 168 -13.48 -62.95 23.06
CA TRP A 168 -13.09 -63.65 24.31
C TRP A 168 -14.16 -63.57 25.41
N SER A 169 -15.27 -62.87 25.15
CA SER A 169 -16.38 -62.69 26.12
C SER A 169 -17.53 -63.68 25.91
N LEU A 170 -17.32 -64.74 25.11
CA LEU A 170 -18.31 -65.80 24.95
C LEU A 170 -18.40 -66.61 26.26
N PRO A 171 -19.59 -66.80 26.84
CA PRO A 171 -19.73 -67.57 28.07
C PRO A 171 -19.32 -69.02 27.83
N VAL A 172 -18.44 -69.53 28.68
CA VAL A 172 -18.17 -70.96 28.78
C VAL A 172 -19.49 -71.62 29.17
N LEU A 173 -20.03 -72.46 28.29
CA LEU A 173 -21.19 -73.30 28.57
C LEU A 173 -20.76 -74.32 29.62
N ASP A 174 -21.16 -74.10 30.87
CA ASP A 174 -21.22 -75.12 31.93
C ASP A 174 -22.36 -76.12 31.66
#